data_AF-A0A7J4BBJ9-F1
#
_entry.id   AF-A0A7J4BBJ9-F1
#
_cell.length_a   1.000
_cell.length_b   1.000
_cell.length_c   1.000
_cell.angle_alpha   90.00
_cell.angle_beta   90.00
_cell.angle_gamma   90.00
#
_symmetry.space_group_name_H-M   'P 1'
#
loop_
_entity.id
_entity.type
_entity.pdbx_description
1 polymer ?
#
loop_
_entity_poly.entity_id
_entity_poly.type
_entity_poly.pdbx_seq_one_letter_code
_entity_poly.pdbx_strand_id
1 'polypeptide(L)'
;MLDIKTLEGWLWEAACKIRGEIDAPKYKDYILPLIFLKRLSDVFDDEIEKFAEEYGDKETAKELIEEDHGLVWFYLPTKARWSNIAKQSTGLGEYLTDSVRAVARENPKLQGVIDIVDFNATTAGQRVISDEKLKLLIDTL
;
A
#
# COMPACT_ATOMS: atom_id res chain seq x y z
N MET A 1 -16.97 -4.22 3.29
CA MET A 1 -16.68 -4.63 1.91
C MET A 1 -16.61 -3.38 1.06
N LEU A 2 -15.48 -3.14 0.40
CA LEU A 2 -15.28 -1.97 -0.47
C LEU A 2 -16.20 -2.11 -1.70
N ASP A 3 -17.13 -1.18 -1.88
CA ASP A 3 -18.00 -1.14 -3.05
C ASP A 3 -17.41 -0.26 -4.18
N ILE A 4 -17.87 -0.46 -5.41
CA ILE A 4 -17.33 0.21 -6.60
C ILE A 4 -17.49 1.74 -6.49
N LYS A 5 -18.56 2.24 -5.85
CA LYS A 5 -18.79 3.68 -5.72
C LYS A 5 -17.82 4.33 -4.74
N THR A 6 -17.47 3.62 -3.67
CA THR A 6 -16.46 4.05 -2.70
C THR A 6 -15.10 4.13 -3.37
N LEU A 7 -14.76 3.13 -4.20
CA LEU A 7 -13.53 3.12 -4.98
C LEU A 7 -13.47 4.27 -6.00
N GLU A 8 -14.57 4.51 -6.73
CA GLU A 8 -14.68 5.64 -7.66
C GLU A 8 -14.52 6.98 -6.95
N GLY A 9 -15.13 7.14 -5.77
CA GLY A 9 -15.01 8.32 -4.93
C GLY A 9 -13.55 8.56 -4.50
N TRP A 10 -12.88 7.52 -3.99
CA TRP A 10 -11.47 7.59 -3.59
C TRP A 10 -10.56 7.95 -4.77
N LEU A 11 -10.77 7.31 -5.93
CA LEU A 11 -10.02 7.62 -7.15
C LEU A 11 -10.20 9.08 -7.57
N TRP A 12 -11.43 9.58 -7.51
CA TRP A 12 -11.73 10.97 -7.86
C TRP A 12 -11.10 11.97 -6.88
N GLU A 13 -11.20 11.73 -5.58
CA GLU A 13 -10.60 12.59 -4.56
C GLU A 13 -9.07 12.57 -4.60
N ALA A 14 -8.48 11.38 -4.72
CA ALA A 14 -7.05 11.20 -4.90
C ALA A 14 -6.54 11.95 -6.14
N ALA A 15 -7.23 11.82 -7.28
CA ALA A 15 -6.88 12.52 -8.51
C ALA A 15 -6.98 14.05 -8.36
N CYS A 16 -7.99 14.55 -7.64
CA CYS A 16 -8.11 15.98 -7.34
C CYS A 16 -6.93 16.49 -6.50
N LYS A 17 -6.44 15.68 -5.55
CA LYS A 17 -5.38 16.06 -4.61
C LYS A 17 -4.00 16.21 -5.24
N ILE A 18 -3.68 15.42 -6.27
CA ILE A 18 -2.37 15.44 -6.95
C ILE A 18 -2.36 16.14 -8.31
N ARG A 19 -3.53 16.59 -8.78
CA ARG A 19 -3.62 17.45 -9.97
C ARG A 19 -2.79 18.72 -9.74
N GLY A 20 -1.71 18.88 -10.51
CA GLY A 20 -0.82 20.05 -10.47
C GLY A 20 0.66 19.71 -10.33
N GLU A 21 1.03 18.65 -9.61
CA GLU A 21 2.43 18.17 -9.54
C GLU A 21 2.74 17.16 -10.66
N ILE A 22 1.72 16.48 -11.16
CA ILE A 22 1.86 15.41 -12.15
C ILE A 22 0.89 15.66 -13.31
N ASP A 23 1.37 15.39 -14.52
CA ASP A 23 0.51 15.37 -15.72
C ASP A 23 -0.66 14.42 -15.54
N ALA A 24 -1.86 14.83 -15.96
CA ALA A 24 -3.08 14.03 -15.79
C ALA A 24 -2.96 12.55 -16.25
N PRO A 25 -2.25 12.18 -17.32
CA PRO A 25 -2.11 10.77 -17.69
C PRO A 25 -1.29 9.94 -16.70
N LYS A 26 -0.39 10.56 -15.93
CA LYS A 26 0.57 9.88 -15.05
C LYS A 26 0.05 9.67 -13.62
N TYR A 27 -0.98 10.39 -13.17
CA TYR A 27 -1.49 10.22 -11.79
C TYR A 27 -1.96 8.78 -11.50
N LYS A 28 -2.53 8.11 -12.51
CA LYS A 28 -3.07 6.76 -12.37
C LYS A 28 -1.96 5.76 -12.02
N ASP A 29 -0.75 6.00 -12.52
CA ASP A 29 0.39 5.14 -12.31
C ASP A 29 0.83 5.18 -10.84
N TYR A 30 0.53 6.25 -10.10
CA TYR A 30 0.82 6.38 -8.66
C TYR A 30 -0.36 6.05 -7.76
N ILE A 31 -1.60 6.39 -8.17
CA ILE A 31 -2.79 6.12 -7.36
C ILE A 31 -3.13 4.63 -7.36
N LEU A 32 -3.07 3.96 -8.52
CA LEU A 32 -3.50 2.56 -8.63
C LEU A 32 -2.65 1.60 -7.78
N PRO A 33 -1.30 1.70 -7.75
CA PRO A 33 -0.50 0.86 -6.85
C PRO A 33 -0.77 1.13 -5.37
N LEU A 34 -1.08 2.37 -4.97
CA LEU A 34 -1.42 2.70 -3.58
C LEU A 34 -2.74 2.08 -3.15
N ILE A 35 -3.78 2.18 -4.01
CA ILE A 35 -5.07 1.54 -3.75
C ILE A 35 -4.90 0.02 -3.70
N PHE A 36 -4.10 -0.55 -4.59
CA PHE A 36 -3.83 -1.97 -4.59
C PHE A 36 -3.10 -2.41 -3.31
N LEU A 37 -2.11 -1.65 -2.86
CA LEU A 37 -1.41 -1.88 -1.59
C LEU A 37 -2.35 -1.77 -0.37
N LYS A 38 -3.21 -0.74 -0.33
CA LYS A 38 -4.26 -0.60 0.68
C LYS A 38 -5.15 -1.84 0.73
N ARG A 39 -5.63 -2.28 -0.44
CA ARG A 39 -6.51 -3.45 -0.54
C ARG A 39 -5.82 -4.72 -0.08
N LEU A 40 -4.55 -4.93 -0.43
CA LEU A 40 -3.77 -6.05 0.07
C LEU A 40 -3.62 -6.01 1.60
N SER A 41 -3.35 -4.84 2.16
CA SER A 41 -3.30 -4.67 3.62
C SER A 41 -4.61 -5.03 4.29
N ASP A 42 -5.74 -4.57 3.73
CA ASP A 42 -7.06 -4.88 4.30
C ASP A 42 -7.37 -6.38 4.23
N VAL A 43 -7.05 -7.05 3.12
CA VAL A 43 -7.23 -8.51 3.01
C VAL A 43 -6.36 -9.24 4.02
N PHE A 44 -5.11 -8.84 4.17
CA PHE A 44 -4.18 -9.46 5.11
C PHE A 44 -4.62 -9.26 6.57
N ASP A 45 -5.11 -8.07 6.92
CA ASP A 45 -5.67 -7.80 8.24
C ASP A 45 -6.94 -8.64 8.51
N ASP A 46 -7.83 -8.78 7.51
CA ASP A 46 -9.01 -9.67 7.57
C ASP A 46 -8.61 -11.15 7.74
N GLU A 47 -7.54 -11.60 7.07
CA GLU A 47 -7.01 -12.97 7.21
C GLU A 47 -6.47 -13.20 8.62
N ILE A 48 -5.65 -12.29 9.15
CA ILE A 48 -5.15 -12.37 10.53
C ILE A 48 -6.31 -12.49 11.52
N GLU A 49 -7.38 -11.72 11.33
CA GLU A 49 -8.54 -11.75 12.25
C GLU A 49 -9.26 -13.10 12.19
N LYS A 50 -9.43 -13.69 11.01
CA LYS A 50 -10.00 -15.04 10.88
C LYS A 50 -9.12 -16.10 11.53
N PHE A 51 -7.80 -16.02 11.33
CA PHE A 51 -6.86 -16.92 12.00
C PHE A 51 -6.91 -16.73 13.53
N ALA A 52 -7.05 -15.50 14.01
CA ALA A 52 -7.19 -15.24 15.44
C ALA A 52 -8.46 -15.87 16.02
N GLU A 53 -9.58 -15.85 15.29
CA GLU A 53 -10.82 -16.53 15.69
C GLU A 53 -10.66 -18.06 15.74
N GLU A 54 -9.86 -18.65 14.86
CA GLU A 54 -9.63 -20.10 14.79
C GLU A 54 -8.61 -20.60 15.83
N TYR A 55 -7.51 -19.86 16.03
CA TYR A 55 -6.36 -20.26 16.85
C TYR A 55 -6.30 -19.60 18.23
N GLY A 56 -7.25 -18.70 18.54
CA GLY A 56 -7.51 -18.18 19.88
C GLY A 56 -7.31 -16.67 20.01
N ASP A 57 -6.15 -16.15 19.59
CA ASP A 57 -5.85 -14.72 19.68
C ASP A 57 -4.99 -14.20 18.52
N LYS A 58 -4.94 -12.86 18.41
CA LYS A 58 -4.29 -12.15 17.30
C LYS A 58 -2.76 -12.17 17.37
N GLU A 59 -2.17 -12.39 18.54
CA GLU A 59 -0.72 -12.50 18.71
C GLU A 59 -0.26 -13.86 18.20
N THR A 60 -0.90 -14.94 18.68
CA THR A 60 -0.67 -16.30 18.20
C THR A 60 -0.86 -16.41 16.69
N ALA A 61 -1.94 -15.84 16.14
CA ALA A 61 -2.18 -15.85 14.69
C ALA A 61 -1.05 -15.17 13.90
N LYS A 62 -0.51 -14.05 14.42
CA LYS A 62 0.61 -13.37 13.77
C LYS A 62 1.88 -14.22 13.83
N GLU A 63 2.21 -14.78 14.99
CA GLU A 63 3.39 -15.64 15.14
C GLU A 63 3.38 -16.79 14.14
N LEU A 64 2.24 -17.49 14.01
CA LEU A 64 2.07 -18.56 13.04
C LEU A 64 2.25 -18.09 11.59
N ILE A 65 1.68 -16.94 11.23
CA ILE A 65 1.81 -16.37 9.88
C ILE A 65 3.24 -15.91 9.58
N GLU A 66 3.99 -15.45 10.59
CA GLU A 66 5.41 -15.09 10.43
C GLU A 66 6.31 -16.33 10.33
N GLU A 67 5.92 -17.46 10.93
CA GLU A 67 6.61 -18.75 10.77
C GLU A 67 6.30 -19.41 9.42
N ASP A 68 5.04 -19.33 8.97
CA ASP A 68 4.59 -19.86 7.68
C ASP A 68 3.74 -18.83 6.93
N HIS A 69 4.42 -18.08 6.04
CA HIS A 69 3.80 -17.09 5.17
C HIS A 69 2.75 -17.71 4.23
N GLY A 70 2.76 -19.04 4.02
CA GLY A 70 1.81 -19.76 3.16
C GLY A 70 0.42 -19.91 3.76
N LEU A 71 0.23 -19.58 5.05
CA LEU A 71 -1.07 -19.59 5.72
C LEU A 71 -2.01 -18.49 5.18
N VAL A 72 -1.46 -17.42 4.62
CA VAL A 72 -2.22 -16.33 4.01
C VAL A 72 -2.07 -16.33 2.49
N TRP A 73 -3.02 -15.72 1.79
CA TRP A 73 -2.94 -15.59 0.33
C TRP A 73 -1.81 -14.67 -0.13
N PHE A 74 -1.59 -13.59 0.60
CA PHE A 74 -0.50 -12.65 0.36
C PHE A 74 0.13 -12.23 1.68
N TYR A 75 1.39 -12.57 1.89
CA TYR A 75 2.09 -12.14 3.10
C TYR A 75 2.56 -10.69 2.97
N LEU A 76 2.18 -9.85 3.95
CA LEU A 76 2.59 -8.46 4.01
C LEU A 76 3.57 -8.23 5.16
N PRO A 77 4.84 -7.91 4.85
CA PRO A 77 5.82 -7.51 5.84
C PRO A 77 5.29 -6.37 6.70
N THR A 78 5.67 -6.34 7.98
CA THR A 78 5.20 -5.33 8.93
C THR A 78 5.30 -3.89 8.39
N LYS A 79 6.40 -3.53 7.72
CA LYS A 79 6.58 -2.18 7.14
C LYS A 79 5.58 -1.83 6.02
N ALA A 80 5.10 -2.84 5.29
CA ALA A 80 4.18 -2.65 4.16
C ALA A 80 2.70 -2.68 4.56
N ARG A 81 2.39 -2.94 5.84
CA ARG A 81 1.02 -2.86 6.36
C ARG A 81 0.56 -1.40 6.37
N TRP A 82 -0.67 -1.15 5.93
CA TRP A 82 -1.19 0.20 5.73
C TRP A 82 -1.13 1.06 6.99
N SER A 83 -1.41 0.45 8.15
CA SER A 83 -1.33 1.13 9.45
C SER A 83 0.06 1.68 9.79
N ASN A 84 1.14 1.09 9.24
CA ASN A 84 2.51 1.56 9.42
C ASN A 84 2.92 2.59 8.37
N ILE A 85 2.44 2.44 7.14
CA ILE A 85 2.58 3.43 6.07
C ILE A 85 1.91 4.75 6.46
N ALA A 86 0.66 4.69 6.93
CA ALA A 86 -0.13 5.86 7.32
C ALA A 86 0.48 6.66 8.48
N LYS A 87 1.30 6.03 9.33
CA LYS A 87 2.02 6.70 10.43
C LYS A 87 3.25 7.48 9.97
N GLN A 88 3.76 7.23 8.76
CA GLN A 88 4.96 7.90 8.27
C GLN A 88 4.64 9.35 7.90
N SER A 89 5.54 10.26 8.27
CA SER A 89 5.44 11.71 8.02
C SER A 89 6.63 12.28 7.24
N THR A 90 7.73 11.53 7.10
CA THR A 90 8.96 11.94 6.43
C THR A 90 9.53 10.78 5.63
N GLY A 91 10.19 11.06 4.50
CA GLY A 91 10.78 10.02 3.65
C GLY A 91 9.73 9.09 3.04
N LEU A 92 8.50 9.59 2.86
CA LEU A 92 7.34 8.75 2.56
C LEU A 92 7.46 8.07 1.20
N GLY A 93 7.99 8.76 0.19
CA GLY A 93 8.22 8.13 -1.12
C GLY A 93 9.22 6.97 -1.07
N GLU A 94 10.30 7.10 -0.31
CA GLU A 94 11.26 6.01 -0.12
C GLU A 94 10.60 4.85 0.64
N TYR A 95 9.91 5.16 1.74
CA TYR A 95 9.20 4.16 2.54
C TYR A 95 8.16 3.37 1.74
N LEU A 96 7.37 4.06 0.91
CA LEU A 96 6.39 3.44 0.02
C LEU A 96 7.05 2.52 -1.01
N THR A 97 8.11 3.01 -1.65
CA THR A 97 8.87 2.25 -2.65
C THR A 97 9.45 0.98 -2.04
N ASP A 98 10.03 1.10 -0.86
CA ASP A 98 10.59 -0.02 -0.11
C ASP A 98 9.52 -1.01 0.39
N SER A 99 8.33 -0.51 0.67
CA SER A 99 7.18 -1.31 1.09
C SER A 99 6.64 -2.15 -0.07
N VAL A 100 6.36 -1.54 -1.23
CA VAL A 100 5.85 -2.27 -2.41
C VAL A 100 6.87 -3.29 -2.91
N ARG A 101 8.16 -2.95 -2.92
CA ARG A 101 9.24 -3.90 -3.28
C ARG A 101 9.37 -5.04 -2.27
N ALA A 102 9.10 -4.80 -0.99
CA ALA A 102 9.10 -5.88 0.00
C ALA A 102 7.91 -6.82 -0.20
N VAL A 103 6.72 -6.29 -0.45
CA VAL A 103 5.54 -7.11 -0.79
C VAL A 103 5.81 -7.96 -2.03
N ALA A 104 6.37 -7.36 -3.09
CA ALA A 104 6.70 -8.09 -4.32
C ALA A 104 7.71 -9.23 -4.10
N ARG A 105 8.69 -9.05 -3.19
CA ARG A 105 9.68 -10.09 -2.86
C ARG A 105 9.07 -11.28 -2.12
N GLU A 106 8.16 -11.02 -1.19
CA GLU A 106 7.46 -12.08 -0.45
C GLU A 106 6.41 -12.80 -1.29
N ASN A 107 5.90 -12.13 -2.34
CA ASN A 107 4.80 -12.62 -3.15
C ASN A 107 5.20 -12.64 -4.63
N PRO A 108 5.79 -13.75 -5.14
CA PRO A 108 6.27 -13.83 -6.52
C PRO A 108 5.23 -13.48 -7.59
N LYS A 109 3.94 -13.72 -7.31
CA LYS A 109 2.83 -13.36 -8.21
C LYS A 109 2.60 -11.86 -8.37
N LEU A 110 3.10 -11.04 -7.44
CA LEU A 110 2.97 -9.58 -7.43
C LEU A 110 4.19 -8.87 -8.02
N GLN A 111 5.27 -9.61 -8.30
CA GLN A 111 6.48 -9.06 -8.88
C GLN A 111 6.22 -8.51 -10.28
N GLY A 112 6.68 -7.28 -10.55
CA GLY A 112 6.41 -6.56 -11.79
C GLY A 112 4.98 -6.03 -11.91
N VAL A 113 4.14 -6.17 -10.87
CA VAL A 113 2.76 -5.66 -10.83
C VAL A 113 2.66 -4.50 -9.84
N ILE A 114 3.08 -4.71 -8.60
CA ILE A 114 2.95 -3.71 -7.53
C ILE A 114 4.18 -2.79 -7.41
N ASP A 115 5.35 -3.23 -7.87
CA ASP A 115 6.65 -2.57 -7.71
C ASP A 115 7.13 -1.83 -8.96
N ILE A 116 6.23 -1.57 -9.92
CA ILE A 116 6.53 -0.83 -11.16
C ILE A 116 6.91 0.62 -10.87
N VAL A 117 6.31 1.21 -9.82
CA VAL A 117 6.40 2.64 -9.54
C VAL A 117 7.39 2.92 -8.41
N ASP A 118 8.29 3.86 -8.68
CA ASP A 118 9.20 4.42 -7.69
C ASP A 118 8.61 5.74 -7.17
N PHE A 119 8.07 5.71 -5.95
CA PHE A 119 7.50 6.88 -5.30
C PHE A 119 8.57 7.87 -4.83
N ASN A 120 9.84 7.44 -4.80
CA ASN A 120 10.99 8.28 -4.50
C ASN A 120 11.63 8.90 -5.77
N ALA A 121 11.03 8.70 -6.94
CA ALA A 121 11.54 9.20 -8.20
C ALA A 121 11.77 10.73 -8.17
N THR A 122 12.89 11.16 -8.77
CA THR A 122 13.25 12.57 -8.93
C THR A 122 13.41 12.94 -10.41
N THR A 123 13.04 14.16 -10.77
CA THR A 123 13.30 14.78 -12.07
C THR A 123 13.98 16.13 -11.83
N ALA A 124 15.12 16.36 -12.48
CA ALA A 124 15.94 17.57 -12.27
C ALA A 124 16.27 17.87 -10.79
N GLY A 125 16.47 16.83 -9.98
CA GLY A 125 16.80 16.95 -8.56
C GLY A 125 15.60 17.23 -7.64
N GLN A 126 14.38 17.32 -8.18
CA GLN A 126 13.15 17.49 -7.41
C GLN A 126 12.32 16.21 -7.43
N ARG A 127 11.61 15.92 -6.34
CA ARG A 127 10.71 14.77 -6.26
C ARG A 127 9.57 14.92 -7.27
N VAL A 128 9.25 13.83 -7.98
CA VAL A 128 8.12 13.80 -8.93
C VAL A 128 6.78 13.97 -8.20
N ILE A 129 6.69 13.43 -6.99
CA ILE A 129 5.59 13.67 -6.05
C ILE A 129 6.19 14.04 -4.71
N SER A 130 5.76 15.17 -4.16
CA SER A 130 6.17 15.58 -2.82
C SER A 130 5.63 14.61 -1.76
N ASP A 131 6.37 14.45 -0.66
CA ASP A 131 5.92 13.63 0.47
C ASP A 131 4.60 14.18 1.06
N GLU A 132 4.36 15.50 1.00
CA GLU A 132 3.10 16.12 1.40
C GLU A 132 1.92 15.60 0.58
N LYS A 133 2.05 15.55 -0.76
CA LYS A 133 1.01 15.02 -1.63
C LYS A 133 0.81 13.52 -1.46
N LEU A 134 1.89 12.74 -1.33
CA LEU A 134 1.81 11.32 -1.02
C LEU A 134 1.06 11.09 0.30
N LYS A 135 1.33 11.91 1.32
CA LYS A 135 0.63 11.85 2.60
C LYS A 135 -0.84 12.18 2.45
N LEU A 136 -1.17 13.22 1.69
CA LEU A 136 -2.55 13.60 1.38
C LEU A 136 -3.31 12.47 0.67
N LEU A 137 -2.66 11.74 -0.24
CA LEU A 137 -3.22 10.56 -0.91
C LEU A 137 -3.49 9.44 0.08
N ILE A 138 -2.49 9.08 0.90
CA ILE A 138 -2.62 8.01 1.89
C ILE A 138 -3.74 8.31 2.88
N ASP A 139 -3.88 9.56 3.33
CA ASP A 139 -4.95 9.94 4.25
C ASP A 139 -6.35 9.99 3.60
N THR A 140 -6.43 9.85 2.27
CA THR A 140 -7.71 9.72 1.54
C THR A 140 -8.21 8.29 1.47
N LEU A 141 -7.29 7.31 1.53
CA LEU A 141 -7.51 5.89 1.26
C LEU A 141 -7.59 5.09 2.57
#